data_AF-A0A9X1Q7E1-F1
#
_entry.id   AF-A0A9X1Q7E1-F1
#
_cell.length_a   1.000
_cell.length_b   1.000
_cell.length_c   1.000
_cell.angle_alpha   90.00
_cell.angle_beta   90.00
_cell.angle_gamma   90.00
#
_symmetry.space_group_name_H-M   'P 1'
#
loop_
_entity.id
_entity.type
_entity.pdbx_description
1 polymer ?
#
loop_
_entity_poly.entity_id
_entity_poly.type
_entity_poly.pdbx_seq_one_letter_code
_entity_poly.pdbx_strand_id
1 'polypeptide(L)'
;MRGFLASSIGVTCAAALALPLTPPAAATTARPASEVQAATSERTVAGPAGRHGDADAYVPGSTQSLPLVPLDRDRILGAPVEQGLSPRDVPHFSLVGVTWDRPGAELHGRVQVRTRAVGTGTWSGWQDVETHNSEHAADPGTDEPASGRVRGSTAPLWVGESDAVEVRVTPETETETETETETETETETETGTVTDTETETGTARPLPTDEPEDANETGAQEREESTGDDSTAAPTVTPDDATTLPAGLRLELVDPGEPAPVKGGDPGGATRPGSLKADTVETAEALAASGANAELAPVGAAEIPALDRTATERELLALRGAELTQAQRAKPYIGPRPRIVTRRGWGANESWRERRFAYTKKVKAAFVHHTATGSKYRCSQAPSLIRGIYRYHVKSMGWRDIGYNFLVDKCGNIYEGRAGGVAKPVLGAHTLGFNSNSTGIAVLGSYGTTRPTAASVKAVARLTAWKLGLYGANPRGKTYLTSGGGNLYRKGKNVRLNVISGHRDGYSTACPGLQLYRKLGSARASSARYQGR
;
A
#
# COMPACT_ATOMS: atom_id res chain seq x y z
N MET A 1 -46.64 35.69 22.93
CA MET A 1 -48.04 35.49 22.47
C MET A 1 -48.01 34.61 21.23
N ARG A 2 -48.73 33.48 21.27
CA ARG A 2 -49.10 32.54 20.17
C ARG A 2 -47.93 31.80 19.48
N GLY A 3 -47.80 30.47 19.43
CA GLY A 3 -48.63 29.34 19.87
C GLY A 3 -48.73 28.27 18.76
N PHE A 4 -48.10 27.10 18.99
CA PHE A 4 -48.32 25.71 18.48
C PHE A 4 -48.49 25.46 16.96
N LEU A 5 -47.98 24.37 16.34
CA LEU A 5 -48.18 22.94 16.65
C LEU A 5 -47.02 22.07 16.10
N ALA A 6 -46.57 21.11 16.92
CA ALA A 6 -45.79 19.95 16.52
C ALA A 6 -46.73 18.75 16.36
N SER A 7 -46.52 17.91 15.34
CA SER A 7 -47.27 16.65 15.16
C SER A 7 -46.32 15.47 15.29
N SER A 8 -46.55 14.69 16.34
CA SER A 8 -45.97 13.39 16.66
C SER A 8 -46.93 12.29 16.23
N ILE A 9 -46.42 11.21 15.62
CA ILE A 9 -47.14 9.95 15.48
C ILE A 9 -46.34 8.90 16.24
N GLY A 10 -46.92 8.44 17.36
CA GLY A 10 -46.44 7.33 18.13
C GLY A 10 -46.95 6.01 17.55
N VAL A 11 -46.07 5.01 17.47
CA VAL A 11 -46.43 3.61 17.28
C VAL A 11 -46.19 2.91 18.61
N THR A 12 -47.27 2.54 19.27
CA THR A 12 -47.30 1.67 20.44
C THR A 12 -47.56 0.24 19.94
N CYS A 13 -46.68 -0.70 20.28
CA CYS A 13 -46.96 -2.13 20.11
C CYS A 13 -46.78 -2.81 21.47
N ALA A 14 -47.87 -3.42 21.93
CA ALA A 14 -48.05 -3.96 23.27
C ALA A 14 -47.29 -5.29 23.45
N ALA A 15 -46.59 -5.40 24.58
CA ALA A 15 -46.04 -6.66 25.09
C ALA A 15 -47.13 -7.40 25.88
N ALA A 16 -47.46 -8.63 25.49
CA ALA A 16 -48.32 -9.52 26.24
C ALA A 16 -47.47 -10.56 26.99
N LEU A 17 -47.54 -10.50 28.32
CA LEU A 17 -47.02 -11.48 29.27
C LEU A 17 -47.90 -12.74 29.26
N ALA A 18 -47.30 -13.92 29.14
CA ALA A 18 -47.94 -15.18 29.46
C ALA A 18 -46.94 -16.18 30.08
N LEU A 19 -47.21 -16.52 31.33
CA LEU A 19 -46.78 -17.68 32.14
C LEU A 19 -47.96 -17.92 33.12
N PRO A 20 -48.15 -19.10 33.76
CA PRO A 20 -47.25 -20.26 33.92
C PRO A 20 -47.97 -21.63 33.74
N LEU A 21 -47.26 -22.75 33.97
CA LEU A 21 -47.67 -23.88 34.86
C LEU A 21 -46.84 -25.16 34.57
N THR A 22 -46.17 -25.67 35.62
CA THR A 22 -45.60 -27.03 35.74
C THR A 22 -46.49 -27.91 36.61
N PRO A 23 -46.44 -29.26 36.45
CA PRO A 23 -46.30 -30.14 37.62
C PRO A 23 -45.46 -31.42 37.30
N PRO A 24 -45.30 -32.41 38.21
CA PRO A 24 -44.28 -32.45 39.27
C PRO A 24 -43.31 -33.65 39.13
N ALA A 25 -42.24 -33.62 39.94
CA ALA A 25 -41.31 -34.73 40.14
C ALA A 25 -41.87 -35.77 41.12
N ALA A 26 -41.58 -37.06 40.87
CA ALA A 26 -41.63 -38.12 41.86
C ALA A 26 -40.20 -38.65 42.10
N ALA A 27 -39.81 -38.67 43.36
CA ALA A 27 -38.51 -39.10 43.87
C ALA A 27 -38.59 -40.52 44.42
N THR A 28 -37.53 -41.33 44.30
CA THR A 28 -37.21 -42.37 45.32
C THR A 28 -35.72 -42.78 45.29
N THR A 29 -35.02 -42.47 46.41
CA THR A 29 -33.92 -43.21 47.10
C THR A 29 -32.63 -43.59 46.37
N ALA A 30 -31.41 -43.63 46.93
CA ALA A 30 -30.77 -43.27 48.21
C ALA A 30 -29.23 -43.37 48.02
N ARG A 31 -28.45 -42.68 48.87
CA ARG A 31 -26.96 -42.66 49.02
C ARG A 31 -26.42 -43.93 49.75
N PRO A 32 -25.10 -44.12 50.02
CA PRO A 32 -23.84 -43.70 49.34
C PRO A 32 -22.69 -44.80 49.33
N ALA A 33 -21.54 -44.45 48.70
CA ALA A 33 -20.15 -44.64 49.20
C ALA A 33 -19.12 -45.51 48.40
N SER A 34 -17.91 -44.91 48.29
CA SER A 34 -16.52 -45.39 48.14
C SER A 34 -15.99 -46.16 46.92
N GLU A 35 -14.99 -45.50 46.28
CA GLU A 35 -13.63 -45.91 45.92
C GLU A 35 -13.27 -47.28 45.27
N VAL A 36 -12.22 -47.17 44.43
CA VAL A 36 -11.22 -48.18 44.00
C VAL A 36 -11.45 -48.91 42.65
N GLN A 37 -10.78 -48.35 41.63
CA GLN A 37 -9.74 -48.97 40.76
C GLN A 37 -10.03 -50.22 39.89
N ALA A 38 -9.50 -50.12 38.66
CA ALA A 38 -8.97 -51.16 37.77
C ALA A 38 -9.89 -51.83 36.72
N ALA A 39 -9.67 -51.38 35.47
CA ALA A 39 -9.41 -52.15 34.24
C ALA A 39 -10.31 -53.35 33.87
N THR A 40 -10.97 -53.25 32.71
CA THR A 40 -10.87 -54.27 31.64
C THR A 40 -11.26 -53.67 30.29
N SER A 41 -10.47 -54.04 29.28
CA SER A 41 -10.54 -53.66 27.88
C SER A 41 -11.80 -54.12 27.16
N GLU A 42 -12.34 -53.30 26.27
CA GLU A 42 -13.03 -53.79 25.07
C GLU A 42 -12.63 -53.00 23.82
N ARG A 43 -12.60 -53.77 22.73
CA ARG A 43 -11.80 -53.65 21.53
C ARG A 43 -12.61 -52.94 20.45
N THR A 44 -12.16 -51.78 19.97
CA THR A 44 -12.73 -51.16 18.76
C THR A 44 -11.87 -51.51 17.55
N VAL A 45 -12.54 -51.99 16.50
CA VAL A 45 -12.02 -52.54 15.25
C VAL A 45 -11.28 -51.47 14.43
N ALA A 46 -10.07 -51.80 13.97
CA ALA A 46 -9.25 -50.97 13.11
C ALA A 46 -9.66 -51.08 11.63
N GLY A 47 -9.98 -49.94 11.01
CA GLY A 47 -9.93 -49.71 9.56
C GLY A 47 -8.65 -48.94 9.19
N PRO A 48 -8.14 -49.04 7.94
CA PRO A 48 -6.72 -48.97 7.66
C PRO A 48 -6.16 -47.55 7.78
N ALA A 49 -5.04 -47.46 8.50
CA ALA A 49 -4.19 -46.28 8.61
C ALA A 49 -3.64 -45.90 7.23
N GLY A 50 -4.25 -44.88 6.61
CA GLY A 50 -3.53 -44.02 5.69
C GLY A 50 -2.43 -43.32 6.48
N ARG A 51 -1.18 -43.52 6.08
CA ARG A 51 0.01 -42.87 6.65
C ARG A 51 -0.20 -41.35 6.65
N HIS A 52 -0.59 -40.79 7.79
CA HIS A 52 -0.25 -39.41 8.10
C HIS A 52 1.25 -39.40 8.35
N GLY A 53 2.00 -39.01 7.31
CA GLY A 53 3.37 -38.56 7.49
C GLY A 53 3.39 -37.47 8.56
N ASP A 54 4.45 -37.46 9.34
CA ASP A 54 4.69 -36.53 10.44
C ASP A 54 4.15 -35.14 10.11
N ALA A 55 3.18 -34.67 10.91
CA ALA A 55 2.73 -33.30 10.85
C ALA A 55 3.89 -32.43 11.31
N ASP A 56 4.71 -31.98 10.35
CA ASP A 56 5.67 -30.91 10.58
C ASP A 56 4.94 -29.80 11.34
N ALA A 57 5.40 -29.51 12.55
CA ALA A 57 4.83 -28.49 13.40
C ALA A 57 4.74 -27.19 12.59
N TYR A 58 3.53 -26.65 12.42
CA TYR A 58 3.30 -25.41 11.68
C TYR A 58 4.28 -24.33 12.15
N VAL A 59 5.11 -23.83 11.22
CA VAL A 59 6.08 -22.76 11.47
C VAL A 59 5.46 -21.45 11.03
N PRO A 60 5.14 -20.52 11.95
CA PRO A 60 4.62 -19.21 11.59
C PRO A 60 5.60 -18.44 10.70
N GLY A 61 5.06 -17.73 9.72
CA GLY A 61 5.83 -16.92 8.79
C GLY A 61 6.30 -17.74 7.60
N SER A 62 5.38 -18.03 6.69
CA SER A 62 5.64 -18.70 5.42
C SER A 62 4.96 -17.98 4.25
N THR A 63 5.39 -18.33 3.03
CA THR A 63 4.72 -17.95 1.79
C THR A 63 4.49 -19.22 1.00
N GLN A 64 3.23 -19.51 0.67
CA GLN A 64 2.88 -20.63 -0.19
C GLN A 64 2.48 -20.08 -1.57
N SER A 65 3.11 -20.61 -2.61
CA SER A 65 2.82 -20.24 -4.00
C SER A 65 2.12 -21.41 -4.68
N LEU A 66 0.90 -21.18 -5.17
CA LEU A 66 0.04 -22.18 -5.79
C LEU A 66 -0.20 -21.81 -7.26
N PRO A 67 0.19 -22.66 -8.23
CA PRO A 67 -0.05 -22.35 -9.64
C PRO A 67 -1.55 -22.31 -9.94
N LEU A 68 -1.98 -21.30 -10.69
CA LEU A 68 -3.35 -21.20 -11.19
C LEU A 68 -3.46 -21.99 -12.48
N VAL A 69 -4.51 -22.81 -12.56
CA VAL A 69 -4.78 -23.67 -13.71
C VAL A 69 -6.20 -23.39 -14.22
N PRO A 70 -6.51 -23.72 -15.48
CA PRO A 70 -7.89 -23.70 -15.97
C PRO A 70 -8.87 -24.39 -15.00
N LEU A 71 -9.96 -23.71 -14.63
CA LEU A 71 -10.98 -24.27 -13.74
C LEU A 71 -11.93 -25.24 -14.46
N ASP A 72 -12.19 -25.02 -15.76
CA ASP A 72 -13.05 -25.88 -16.57
C ASP A 72 -12.24 -26.88 -17.41
N ARG A 73 -12.64 -28.16 -17.34
CA ARG A 73 -12.16 -29.22 -18.25
C ARG A 73 -13.04 -29.34 -19.51
N ASP A 74 -14.24 -28.76 -19.51
CA ASP A 74 -15.17 -28.81 -20.63
C ASP A 74 -14.93 -27.61 -21.53
N ARG A 75 -14.11 -27.80 -22.56
CA ARG A 75 -13.89 -26.81 -23.62
C ARG A 75 -15.21 -26.47 -24.31
N ILE A 76 -15.82 -25.35 -23.96
CA ILE A 76 -16.66 -24.61 -24.91
C ILE A 76 -15.69 -23.89 -25.85
N LEU A 77 -15.68 -24.27 -27.12
CA LEU A 77 -14.86 -23.62 -28.15
C LEU A 77 -15.20 -22.12 -28.18
N GLY A 78 -14.22 -21.28 -27.82
CA GLY A 78 -14.32 -19.81 -27.93
C GLY A 78 -14.61 -19.04 -26.64
N ALA A 79 -14.84 -19.69 -25.50
CA ALA A 79 -14.95 -18.99 -24.22
C ALA A 79 -13.55 -18.73 -23.61
N PRO A 80 -13.30 -17.55 -23.04
CA PRO A 80 -12.04 -17.30 -22.37
C PRO A 80 -11.91 -18.18 -21.12
N VAL A 81 -10.75 -18.81 -20.97
CA VAL A 81 -10.54 -19.85 -19.97
C VAL A 81 -10.23 -19.22 -18.62
N GLU A 82 -11.20 -19.31 -17.70
CA GLU A 82 -11.01 -18.91 -16.30
C GLU A 82 -9.90 -19.75 -15.66
N GLN A 83 -8.91 -19.08 -15.05
CA GLN A 83 -7.85 -19.73 -14.29
C GLN A 83 -8.07 -19.57 -12.79
N GLY A 84 -7.75 -20.58 -11.99
CA GLY A 84 -8.00 -20.48 -10.56
C GLY A 84 -7.65 -21.72 -9.75
N LEU A 85 -8.19 -21.77 -8.55
CA LEU A 85 -8.16 -22.92 -7.65
C LEU A 85 -9.57 -23.14 -7.09
N SER A 86 -10.11 -24.33 -7.28
CA SER A 86 -11.31 -24.78 -6.55
C SER A 86 -11.06 -24.80 -5.03
N PRO A 87 -12.13 -24.75 -4.20
CA PRO A 87 -12.03 -24.70 -2.74
C PRO A 87 -11.10 -25.78 -2.21
N ARG A 88 -10.13 -25.38 -1.38
CA ARG A 88 -9.18 -26.30 -0.75
C ARG A 88 -8.69 -25.81 0.59
N ASP A 89 -8.42 -26.74 1.48
CA ASP A 89 -7.70 -26.49 2.73
C ASP A 89 -6.23 -26.18 2.45
N VAL A 90 -5.68 -25.23 3.19
CA VAL A 90 -4.29 -24.80 3.10
C VAL A 90 -3.75 -24.51 4.51
N PRO A 91 -2.42 -24.51 4.70
CA PRO A 91 -1.82 -23.92 5.88
C PRO A 91 -2.31 -22.49 6.14
N HIS A 92 -2.21 -22.06 7.39
CA HIS A 92 -2.63 -20.73 7.82
C HIS A 92 -2.01 -19.61 6.96
N PHE A 93 -2.82 -18.60 6.66
CA PHE A 93 -2.40 -17.36 6.01
C PHE A 93 -3.28 -16.19 6.46
N SER A 94 -2.87 -14.96 6.14
CA SER A 94 -3.69 -13.75 6.42
C SER A 94 -3.69 -12.71 5.32
N LEU A 95 -2.84 -12.88 4.31
CA LEU A 95 -2.74 -12.02 3.15
C LEU A 95 -2.64 -12.87 1.89
N VAL A 96 -3.26 -12.39 0.81
CA VAL A 96 -3.22 -13.03 -0.50
C VAL A 96 -2.79 -12.05 -1.58
N GLY A 97 -2.21 -12.57 -2.64
CA GLY A 97 -2.00 -11.82 -3.88
C GLY A 97 -1.79 -12.80 -5.03
N VAL A 98 -1.84 -12.32 -6.27
CA VAL A 98 -1.55 -13.13 -7.45
C VAL A 98 -0.28 -12.59 -8.11
N THR A 99 0.61 -13.47 -8.56
CA THR A 99 1.86 -13.11 -9.27
C THR A 99 1.97 -13.83 -10.60
N TRP A 100 2.78 -13.29 -11.51
CA TRP A 100 3.08 -13.89 -12.82
C TRP A 100 4.54 -13.64 -13.24
N ASP A 101 5.01 -14.38 -14.24
CA ASP A 101 6.44 -14.51 -14.52
C ASP A 101 7.07 -13.22 -15.08
N ARG A 102 6.36 -12.53 -15.99
CA ARG A 102 6.88 -11.31 -16.64
C ARG A 102 6.41 -10.05 -15.89
N PRO A 103 7.30 -9.29 -15.23
CA PRO A 103 6.90 -8.10 -14.48
C PRO A 103 6.35 -6.96 -15.33
N GLY A 104 6.66 -6.92 -16.62
CA GLY A 104 6.10 -5.94 -17.55
C GLY A 104 4.79 -6.37 -18.23
N ALA A 105 4.32 -7.60 -18.04
CA ALA A 105 3.03 -8.02 -18.57
C ALA A 105 1.91 -7.47 -17.66
N GLU A 106 0.85 -6.95 -18.26
CA GLU A 106 -0.34 -6.48 -17.53
C GLU A 106 -1.39 -7.61 -17.46
N LEU A 107 -2.13 -7.65 -16.35
CA LEU A 107 -3.26 -8.56 -16.19
C LEU A 107 -4.54 -7.79 -16.54
N HIS A 108 -5.07 -8.03 -17.73
CA HIS A 108 -6.39 -7.55 -18.18
C HIS A 108 -7.44 -8.57 -17.77
N GLY A 109 -8.26 -8.23 -16.77
CA GLY A 109 -9.14 -9.20 -16.13
C GLY A 109 -9.42 -8.91 -14.66
N ARG A 110 -10.36 -9.68 -14.12
CA ARG A 110 -10.80 -9.62 -12.73
C ARG A 110 -10.25 -10.80 -11.94
N VAL A 111 -9.54 -10.50 -10.86
CA VAL A 111 -9.11 -11.50 -9.87
C VAL A 111 -10.06 -11.45 -8.68
N GLN A 112 -10.67 -12.59 -8.33
CA GLN A 112 -11.53 -12.70 -7.17
C GLN A 112 -11.09 -13.83 -6.26
N VAL A 113 -11.18 -13.61 -4.96
CA VAL A 113 -10.81 -14.57 -3.93
C VAL A 113 -11.89 -14.66 -2.86
N ARG A 114 -12.10 -15.85 -2.32
CA ARG A 114 -12.80 -16.04 -1.04
C ARG A 114 -11.99 -16.95 -0.15
N THR A 115 -12.08 -16.73 1.15
CA THR A 115 -11.31 -17.47 2.15
C THR A 115 -12.20 -17.96 3.27
N ARG A 116 -11.76 -19.03 3.94
CA ARG A 116 -12.41 -19.56 5.13
C ARG A 116 -11.68 -19.08 6.37
N ALA A 117 -12.41 -18.46 7.30
CA ALA A 117 -11.84 -17.96 8.54
C ALA A 117 -11.53 -19.10 9.52
N VAL A 118 -10.32 -19.05 10.10
CA VAL A 118 -9.87 -20.01 11.12
C VAL A 118 -10.83 -20.03 12.31
N GLY A 119 -11.09 -21.22 12.85
CA GLY A 119 -11.88 -21.43 14.07
C GLY A 119 -13.40 -21.33 13.89
N THR A 120 -13.89 -20.59 12.90
CA THR A 120 -15.34 -20.51 12.59
C THR A 120 -15.75 -21.38 11.41
N GLY A 121 -14.82 -21.73 10.52
CA GLY A 121 -15.12 -22.46 9.29
C GLY A 121 -15.98 -21.68 8.29
N THR A 122 -16.21 -20.38 8.52
CA THR A 122 -17.08 -19.55 7.69
C THR A 122 -16.32 -19.02 6.48
N TRP A 123 -16.89 -19.21 5.28
CA TRP A 123 -16.38 -18.62 4.05
C TRP A 123 -16.80 -17.16 3.90
N SER A 124 -15.89 -16.32 3.42
CA SER A 124 -16.24 -14.99 2.96
C SER A 124 -17.09 -15.04 1.68
N GLY A 125 -17.76 -13.93 1.36
CA GLY A 125 -18.14 -13.67 -0.03
C GLY A 125 -16.91 -13.49 -0.92
N TRP A 126 -17.11 -13.47 -2.24
CA TRP A 126 -16.07 -13.12 -3.20
C TRP A 126 -15.60 -11.68 -2.97
N GLN A 127 -14.28 -11.49 -3.04
CA GLN A 127 -13.62 -10.19 -2.91
C GLN A 127 -12.72 -9.98 -4.13
N ASP A 128 -12.82 -8.81 -4.74
CA ASP A 128 -11.92 -8.41 -5.82
C ASP A 128 -10.51 -8.12 -5.25
N VAL A 129 -9.50 -8.52 -6.00
CA VAL A 129 -8.09 -8.17 -5.76
C VAL A 129 -7.67 -7.17 -6.83
N GLU A 130 -7.09 -6.04 -6.42
CA GLU A 130 -6.67 -4.96 -7.33
C GLU A 130 -5.56 -5.45 -8.28
N THR A 131 -5.84 -5.48 -9.57
CA THR A 131 -4.97 -6.06 -10.61
C THR A 131 -3.96 -5.06 -11.18
N HIS A 132 -4.22 -3.76 -11.03
CA HIS A 132 -3.26 -2.72 -11.40
C HIS A 132 -2.28 -2.49 -10.25
N ASN A 133 -1.13 -3.17 -10.30
CA ASN A 133 -0.02 -2.97 -9.35
C ASN A 133 1.35 -2.82 -10.06
N SER A 134 1.39 -2.78 -11.40
CA SER A 134 2.61 -2.53 -12.19
C SER A 134 3.20 -1.13 -11.96
N GLU A 135 2.42 -0.21 -11.41
CA GLU A 135 2.83 1.15 -11.03
C GLU A 135 3.76 1.20 -9.81
N HIS A 136 3.65 0.18 -8.96
CA HIS A 136 4.51 0.02 -7.81
C HIS A 136 5.67 -0.84 -8.29
N ALA A 137 6.71 -0.20 -8.84
CA ALA A 137 7.90 -0.90 -9.33
C ALA A 137 9.13 -0.03 -9.12
N ALA A 138 10.30 -0.68 -9.17
CA ALA A 138 11.58 0.02 -9.20
C ALA A 138 11.79 0.72 -10.55
N ASP A 139 12.48 1.86 -10.54
CA ASP A 139 12.73 2.63 -11.76
C ASP A 139 13.56 1.81 -12.77
N PRO A 140 13.28 1.90 -14.09
CA PRO A 140 14.05 1.19 -15.11
C PRO A 140 15.53 1.57 -15.06
N GLY A 141 16.42 0.58 -15.20
CA GLY A 141 17.87 0.79 -15.14
C GLY A 141 18.45 0.88 -13.73
N THR A 142 17.69 0.52 -12.70
CA THR A 142 18.22 0.29 -11.34
C THR A 142 18.56 -1.20 -11.12
N ASP A 143 19.31 -1.54 -10.08
CA ASP A 143 19.69 -2.95 -9.80
C ASP A 143 18.49 -3.86 -9.52
N GLU A 144 17.39 -3.30 -9.02
CA GLU A 144 16.20 -4.05 -8.59
C GLU A 144 15.53 -4.83 -9.74
N PRO A 145 15.13 -4.22 -10.86
CA PRO A 145 14.63 -4.94 -12.02
C PRO A 145 15.70 -5.80 -12.71
N ALA A 146 16.98 -5.43 -12.62
CA ALA A 146 18.09 -6.18 -13.23
C ALA A 146 18.38 -7.53 -12.54
N SER A 147 17.81 -7.78 -11.35
CA SER A 147 18.01 -9.02 -10.59
C SER A 147 17.48 -10.28 -11.28
N GLY A 148 16.57 -10.15 -12.26
CA GLY A 148 15.87 -11.27 -12.90
C GLY A 148 14.88 -12.01 -11.98
N ARG A 149 14.66 -11.51 -10.77
CA ARG A 149 13.78 -12.14 -9.75
C ARG A 149 12.40 -11.48 -9.66
N VAL A 150 12.24 -10.32 -10.28
CA VAL A 150 11.02 -9.51 -10.16
C VAL A 150 9.88 -10.15 -10.93
N ARG A 151 8.71 -10.23 -10.30
CA ARG A 151 7.47 -10.75 -10.88
C ARG A 151 6.44 -9.66 -11.03
N GLY A 152 5.51 -9.87 -11.96
CA GLY A 152 4.28 -9.08 -12.01
C GLY A 152 3.35 -9.53 -10.91
N SER A 153 2.45 -8.65 -10.47
CA SER A 153 1.63 -8.92 -9.29
C SER A 153 0.37 -8.08 -9.24
N THR A 154 -0.61 -8.54 -8.47
CA THR A 154 -1.73 -7.73 -7.98
C THR A 154 -1.30 -6.94 -6.74
N ALA A 155 -2.11 -5.99 -6.27
CA ALA A 155 -1.94 -5.49 -4.91
C ALA A 155 -2.27 -6.61 -3.90
N PRO A 156 -1.60 -6.66 -2.73
CA PRO A 156 -1.92 -7.65 -1.72
C PRO A 156 -3.28 -7.34 -1.06
N LEU A 157 -4.06 -8.37 -0.74
CA LEU A 157 -5.34 -8.27 0.00
C LEU A 157 -5.20 -8.89 1.39
N TRP A 158 -5.58 -8.14 2.43
CA TRP A 158 -5.67 -8.67 3.80
C TRP A 158 -7.01 -9.36 4.01
N VAL A 159 -6.97 -10.67 4.28
CA VAL A 159 -8.16 -11.51 4.46
C VAL A 159 -8.39 -11.90 5.92
N GLY A 160 -7.42 -11.61 6.81
CA GLY A 160 -7.43 -12.08 8.19
C GLY A 160 -7.12 -13.58 8.29
N GLU A 161 -7.06 -14.11 9.51
CA GLU A 161 -6.67 -15.50 9.78
C GLU A 161 -7.52 -16.50 8.99
N SER A 162 -6.93 -17.17 8.01
CA SER A 162 -7.62 -18.06 7.06
C SER A 162 -6.89 -19.40 6.89
N ASP A 163 -7.65 -20.47 6.64
CA ASP A 163 -7.15 -21.85 6.48
C ASP A 163 -7.72 -22.60 5.25
N ALA A 164 -8.52 -21.92 4.43
CA ALA A 164 -8.93 -22.40 3.12
C ALA A 164 -9.09 -21.23 2.15
N VAL A 165 -8.94 -21.52 0.86
CA VAL A 165 -9.01 -20.52 -0.22
C VAL A 165 -9.69 -21.07 -1.47
N GLU A 166 -10.32 -20.16 -2.19
CA GLU A 166 -10.72 -20.33 -3.58
C GLU A 166 -10.40 -19.03 -4.32
N VAL A 167 -9.89 -19.16 -5.54
CA VAL A 167 -9.51 -18.02 -6.37
C VAL A 167 -9.94 -18.27 -7.81
N ARG A 168 -10.37 -17.21 -8.48
CA ARG A 168 -10.60 -17.18 -9.91
C ARG A 168 -10.03 -15.93 -10.56
N VAL A 169 -9.58 -16.08 -11.78
CA VAL A 169 -9.06 -15.04 -12.65
C VAL A 169 -9.82 -15.14 -13.95
N THR A 170 -10.72 -14.18 -14.16
CA THR A 170 -11.56 -14.08 -15.34
C THR A 170 -10.96 -12.99 -16.24
N PRO A 171 -10.46 -13.31 -17.44
CA PRO A 171 -9.99 -12.29 -18.38
C PRO A 171 -11.13 -11.39 -18.84
N GLU A 172 -10.81 -10.15 -19.22
CA GLU A 172 -11.77 -9.25 -19.84
C GLU A 172 -12.20 -9.79 -21.23
N THR A 173 -13.50 -9.72 -21.52
CA THR A 173 -14.05 -9.98 -22.86
C THR A 173 -14.32 -8.67 -23.57
N GLU A 174 -14.03 -8.59 -24.87
CA GLU A 174 -14.11 -7.38 -25.71
C GLU A 174 -15.48 -6.65 -25.73
N THR A 175 -16.51 -7.20 -25.11
CA THR A 175 -17.90 -6.70 -25.17
C THR A 175 -18.27 -5.64 -24.13
N GLU A 176 -17.43 -5.34 -23.13
CA GLU A 176 -17.77 -4.34 -22.08
C GLU A 176 -17.44 -2.89 -22.48
N THR A 177 -16.92 -2.64 -23.69
CA THR A 177 -16.45 -1.30 -24.11
C THR A 177 -17.54 -0.37 -24.65
N GLU A 178 -18.78 -0.82 -24.88
CA GLU A 178 -19.79 -0.04 -25.62
C GLU A 178 -20.95 0.56 -24.79
N THR A 179 -20.97 0.50 -23.46
CA THR A 179 -22.13 1.03 -22.68
C THR A 179 -21.86 2.25 -21.79
N GLU A 180 -20.70 2.91 -21.91
CA GLU A 180 -20.45 4.18 -21.21
C GLU A 180 -19.90 5.28 -22.12
N THR A 181 -20.45 5.45 -23.33
CA THR A 181 -20.35 6.76 -24.00
C THR A 181 -21.55 7.02 -24.91
N GLU A 182 -22.06 8.25 -24.83
CA GLU A 182 -22.91 8.95 -25.81
C GLU A 182 -24.44 8.73 -25.75
N THR A 183 -25.10 9.61 -24.98
CA THR A 183 -26.32 10.26 -25.47
C THR A 183 -26.21 11.76 -25.22
N GLU A 184 -25.36 12.43 -26.00
CA GLU A 184 -25.51 13.85 -26.28
C GLU A 184 -25.29 14.04 -27.78
N THR A 185 -26.39 14.00 -28.53
CA THR A 185 -26.43 14.40 -29.92
C THR A 185 -26.79 15.88 -29.96
N GLU A 186 -25.81 16.75 -30.20
CA GLU A 186 -26.07 18.08 -30.74
C GLU A 186 -25.91 18.02 -32.25
N THR A 187 -26.94 18.45 -32.98
CA THR A 187 -26.85 19.50 -34.01
C THR A 187 -28.23 19.72 -34.64
N GLU A 188 -28.72 20.95 -34.64
CA GLU A 188 -28.65 21.81 -35.83
C GLU A 188 -29.30 23.19 -35.58
N THR A 189 -28.61 24.19 -36.10
CA THR A 189 -28.94 25.61 -36.23
C THR A 189 -30.18 25.88 -37.09
N GLU A 190 -31.02 26.82 -36.67
CA GLU A 190 -31.73 27.70 -37.62
C GLU A 190 -31.99 29.11 -37.05
N THR A 191 -31.55 30.07 -37.87
CA THR A 191 -31.84 31.50 -38.02
C THR A 191 -32.78 32.26 -37.07
N GLY A 192 -32.39 33.48 -36.70
CA GLY A 192 -33.26 34.49 -36.07
C GLY A 192 -32.57 35.84 -35.87
N THR A 193 -32.84 36.76 -36.79
CA THR A 193 -32.33 38.13 -36.94
C THR A 193 -32.78 39.10 -35.82
N VAL A 194 -32.05 40.23 -35.65
CA VAL A 194 -32.53 41.62 -35.38
C VAL A 194 -31.98 42.35 -34.12
N THR A 195 -31.27 43.46 -34.42
CA THR A 195 -31.10 44.81 -33.78
C THR A 195 -30.15 45.12 -32.61
N ASP A 196 -29.27 46.09 -32.94
CA ASP A 196 -28.94 47.37 -32.30
C ASP A 196 -28.29 47.43 -30.91
N THR A 197 -27.09 47.99 -30.79
CA THR A 197 -26.83 49.45 -30.66
C THR A 197 -25.35 49.70 -30.30
N GLU A 198 -24.85 50.85 -30.74
CA GLU A 198 -23.59 51.60 -30.49
C GLU A 198 -22.95 51.42 -29.07
N THR A 199 -21.64 51.62 -28.83
CA THR A 199 -20.88 52.88 -28.96
C THR A 199 -19.35 52.64 -28.87
N GLU A 200 -18.62 53.59 -29.47
CA GLU A 200 -17.18 53.71 -29.72
C GLU A 200 -16.16 53.70 -28.55
N THR A 201 -14.89 53.61 -28.99
CA THR A 201 -13.61 54.17 -28.48
C THR A 201 -12.70 53.16 -27.77
N GLY A 202 -11.41 53.05 -28.05
CA GLY A 202 -10.50 53.77 -28.94
C GLY A 202 -9.06 53.30 -28.64
N THR A 203 -8.16 53.42 -29.63
CA THR A 203 -6.68 53.35 -29.55
C THR A 203 -6.05 51.99 -29.18
N ALA A 204 -4.95 51.50 -29.75
CA ALA A 204 -3.89 52.09 -30.57
C ALA A 204 -3.28 51.07 -31.56
N ARG A 205 -2.70 51.62 -32.64
CA ARG A 205 -2.11 51.01 -33.83
C ARG A 205 -0.63 50.58 -33.61
N PRO A 206 -0.04 49.86 -34.59
CA PRO A 206 1.03 48.87 -34.42
C PRO A 206 2.41 49.37 -34.88
N LEU A 207 3.45 48.54 -34.68
CA LEU A 207 4.67 48.60 -35.49
C LEU A 207 5.19 47.19 -35.86
N PRO A 208 5.89 47.06 -37.00
CA PRO A 208 6.15 45.80 -37.69
C PRO A 208 7.62 45.36 -37.63
N THR A 209 7.88 44.29 -38.39
CA THR A 209 9.10 43.52 -38.66
C THR A 209 10.34 44.34 -39.06
N ASP A 210 11.53 43.80 -38.77
CA ASP A 210 12.52 43.38 -39.79
C ASP A 210 13.83 42.87 -39.13
N GLU A 211 14.35 41.76 -39.66
CA GLU A 211 15.75 41.27 -39.59
C GLU A 211 16.44 41.58 -40.94
N PRO A 212 17.73 41.25 -41.23
CA PRO A 212 18.88 40.82 -40.39
C PRO A 212 20.18 41.61 -40.74
N GLU A 213 21.34 41.29 -40.13
CA GLU A 213 22.66 41.32 -40.81
C GLU A 213 23.79 40.60 -40.01
N ASP A 214 24.66 39.92 -40.75
CA ASP A 214 25.76 39.01 -40.37
C ASP A 214 27.06 39.70 -39.91
N ALA A 215 27.88 39.00 -39.10
CA ALA A 215 29.35 38.96 -39.26
C ALA A 215 30.05 37.84 -38.42
N ASN A 216 30.62 36.88 -39.16
CA ASN A 216 31.81 36.00 -39.01
C ASN A 216 32.80 36.29 -37.83
N GLU A 217 33.49 35.34 -37.16
CA GLU A 217 34.53 34.41 -37.68
C GLU A 217 34.97 33.30 -36.68
N THR A 218 35.19 32.10 -37.24
CA THR A 218 36.27 31.09 -37.06
C THR A 218 36.60 30.42 -35.71
N GLY A 219 36.80 29.08 -35.75
CA GLY A 219 37.79 28.39 -34.91
C GLY A 219 37.49 26.94 -34.47
N ALA A 220 37.71 25.97 -35.36
CA ALA A 220 38.12 24.57 -35.12
C ALA A 220 37.40 23.69 -34.08
N GLN A 221 36.66 22.67 -34.56
CA GLN A 221 36.52 21.40 -33.85
C GLN A 221 36.70 20.22 -34.81
N GLU A 222 37.57 19.30 -34.39
CA GLU A 222 37.97 18.07 -35.04
C GLU A 222 36.79 17.08 -35.14
N ARG A 223 36.74 16.38 -36.26
CA ARG A 223 35.89 15.21 -36.48
C ARG A 223 36.49 14.02 -35.73
N GLU A 224 35.69 13.39 -34.89
CA GLU A 224 35.72 11.94 -34.75
C GLU A 224 34.31 11.37 -34.94
N GLU A 225 34.28 10.36 -35.77
CA GLU A 225 33.16 9.67 -36.36
C GLU A 225 32.64 8.62 -35.36
N SER A 226 31.37 8.70 -34.97
CA SER A 226 30.70 7.66 -34.19
C SER A 226 29.50 7.15 -34.98
N THR A 227 29.73 6.02 -35.62
CA THR A 227 28.71 5.11 -36.15
C THR A 227 28.13 4.30 -34.99
N GLY A 228 26.80 4.19 -34.92
CA GLY A 228 26.12 3.40 -33.90
C GLY A 228 24.69 3.87 -33.65
N ASP A 229 23.82 3.73 -34.65
CA ASP A 229 22.38 3.79 -34.47
C ASP A 229 21.91 2.47 -33.82
N ASP A 230 21.52 2.52 -32.55
CA ASP A 230 20.68 1.50 -31.92
C ASP A 230 19.56 2.22 -31.16
N SER A 231 18.66 2.83 -31.93
CA SER A 231 17.35 3.27 -31.45
C SER A 231 16.48 2.03 -31.17
N THR A 232 16.60 1.46 -29.97
CA THR A 232 15.64 0.50 -29.45
C THR A 232 14.33 1.24 -29.12
N ALA A 233 13.43 1.24 -30.11
CA ALA A 233 12.05 1.66 -29.96
C ALA A 233 11.39 0.90 -28.80
N ALA A 234 10.63 1.62 -27.98
CA ALA A 234 9.75 1.01 -26.98
C ALA A 234 8.80 0.02 -27.67
N PRO A 235 8.52 -1.15 -27.07
CA PRO A 235 7.66 -2.14 -27.72
C PRO A 235 6.25 -1.57 -27.85
N THR A 236 5.79 -1.47 -29.09
CA THR A 236 4.38 -1.26 -29.44
C THR A 236 3.62 -2.51 -29.02
N VAL A 237 2.69 -2.36 -28.07
CA VAL A 237 1.76 -3.43 -27.70
C VAL A 237 0.85 -3.70 -28.92
N THR A 238 0.92 -4.90 -29.46
CA THR A 238 -0.02 -5.37 -30.49
C THR A 238 -1.38 -5.67 -29.86
N PRO A 239 -2.52 -5.37 -30.52
CA PRO A 239 -3.86 -5.57 -29.96
C PRO A 239 -4.18 -7.02 -29.53
N ASP A 240 -3.49 -8.02 -30.10
CA ASP A 240 -3.71 -9.45 -29.80
C ASP A 240 -3.28 -9.90 -28.38
N ASP A 241 -2.52 -9.09 -27.62
CA ASP A 241 -2.12 -9.46 -26.24
C ASP A 241 -3.18 -9.15 -25.18
N ALA A 242 -4.21 -8.35 -25.49
CA ALA A 242 -5.17 -7.85 -24.49
C ALA A 242 -6.14 -8.92 -23.96
N THR A 243 -6.32 -10.04 -24.66
CA THR A 243 -7.31 -11.08 -24.32
C THR A 243 -6.72 -12.28 -23.58
N THR A 244 -5.38 -12.32 -23.41
CA THR A 244 -4.69 -13.48 -22.83
C THR A 244 -4.11 -13.17 -21.47
N LEU A 245 -4.50 -13.95 -20.45
CA LEU A 245 -3.94 -13.82 -19.11
C LEU A 245 -2.41 -14.03 -19.11
N PRO A 246 -1.65 -13.30 -18.27
CA PRO A 246 -0.20 -13.48 -18.16
C PRO A 246 0.21 -14.93 -17.87
N ALA A 247 1.34 -15.35 -18.44
CA ALA A 247 1.88 -16.67 -18.18
C ALA A 247 2.39 -16.83 -16.74
N GLY A 248 2.21 -18.04 -16.20
CA GLY A 248 2.77 -18.41 -14.89
C GLY A 248 2.03 -17.78 -13.71
N LEU A 249 0.71 -17.60 -13.81
CA LEU A 249 -0.12 -17.12 -12.71
C LEU A 249 -0.02 -18.02 -11.49
N ARG A 250 0.21 -17.42 -10.32
CA ARG A 250 0.30 -18.10 -9.02
C ARG A 250 -0.44 -17.31 -7.95
N LEU A 251 -1.22 -18.01 -7.14
CA LEU A 251 -1.74 -17.47 -5.88
C LEU A 251 -0.66 -17.55 -4.81
N GLU A 252 -0.40 -16.43 -4.17
CA GLU A 252 0.53 -16.28 -3.06
C GLU A 252 -0.29 -16.18 -1.77
N LEU A 253 -0.16 -17.17 -0.90
CA LEU A 253 -0.73 -17.17 0.44
C LEU A 253 0.35 -16.80 1.43
N VAL A 254 0.15 -15.71 2.14
CA VAL A 254 1.15 -15.08 2.98
C VAL A 254 0.72 -15.16 4.44
N ASP A 255 1.53 -15.85 5.21
CA ASP A 255 1.48 -15.82 6.66
C ASP A 255 2.48 -14.74 7.16
N PRO A 256 1.98 -13.69 7.83
CA PRO A 256 2.81 -12.60 8.34
C PRO A 256 3.74 -13.03 9.49
N GLY A 257 3.57 -14.25 10.01
CA GLY A 257 4.29 -14.80 11.15
C GLY A 257 3.84 -14.20 12.47
N GLU A 258 4.48 -14.66 13.54
CA GLU A 258 4.09 -14.32 14.90
C GLU A 258 3.94 -12.81 15.11
N PRO A 259 2.94 -12.36 15.89
CA PRO A 259 2.78 -10.97 16.23
C PRO A 259 4.06 -10.45 16.90
N ALA A 260 4.46 -9.23 16.54
CA ALA A 260 5.55 -8.56 17.23
C ALA A 260 5.24 -8.51 18.73
N PRO A 261 6.22 -8.75 19.63
CA PRO A 261 5.97 -8.76 21.06
C PRO A 261 5.40 -7.40 21.51
N VAL A 262 4.16 -7.43 21.99
CA VAL A 262 3.45 -6.26 22.50
C VAL A 262 4.02 -5.90 23.87
N LYS A 263 4.41 -4.64 24.10
CA LYS A 263 4.65 -4.13 25.46
C LYS A 263 3.48 -3.28 25.94
N GLY A 264 2.86 -3.71 27.04
CA GLY A 264 2.19 -2.84 28.02
C GLY A 264 0.69 -3.03 28.18
N GLY A 265 0.28 -3.82 29.18
CA GLY A 265 -1.06 -3.82 29.79
C GLY A 265 -0.98 -4.28 31.25
N ASP A 266 -1.03 -3.29 32.17
CA ASP A 266 -1.18 -3.29 33.64
C ASP A 266 -0.28 -4.16 34.56
N PRO A 267 0.21 -3.64 35.72
CA PRO A 267 1.02 -4.36 36.69
C PRO A 267 0.11 -5.05 37.71
N GLY A 268 -0.39 -6.24 37.38
CA GLY A 268 -1.34 -6.95 38.23
C GLY A 268 -1.28 -8.47 38.09
N GLY A 269 -0.09 -9.05 38.01
CA GLY A 269 0.05 -10.51 37.97
C GLY A 269 1.52 -10.91 37.95
N ALA A 270 2.02 -11.36 39.11
CA ALA A 270 3.37 -11.88 39.24
C ALA A 270 3.58 -13.05 38.26
N THR A 271 4.27 -12.77 37.15
CA THR A 271 4.71 -13.80 36.21
C THR A 271 6.24 -13.71 36.13
N ARG A 272 6.90 -14.84 36.42
CA ARG A 272 8.36 -14.99 36.49
C ARG A 272 9.05 -14.46 35.23
N PRO A 273 10.24 -13.82 35.36
CA PRO A 273 11.01 -13.38 34.21
C PRO A 273 11.66 -14.59 33.50
N GLY A 274 11.26 -14.83 32.25
CA GLY A 274 11.78 -15.86 31.35
C GLY A 274 10.63 -16.25 30.39
N SER A 275 10.67 -16.03 29.08
CA SER A 275 11.77 -16.01 28.14
C SER A 275 11.45 -15.09 26.95
N LEU A 276 12.06 -13.90 26.90
CA LEU A 276 12.60 -13.47 25.61
C LEU A 276 13.87 -14.29 25.46
N LYS A 277 14.04 -15.05 24.36
CA LYS A 277 15.37 -15.60 24.06
C LYS A 277 16.31 -14.40 23.91
N ALA A 278 17.12 -14.16 24.93
CA ALA A 278 18.14 -13.13 24.97
C ALA A 278 19.36 -13.49 24.08
N ASP A 279 19.26 -14.54 23.26
CA ASP A 279 20.38 -15.14 22.53
C ASP A 279 20.28 -15.04 21.00
N THR A 280 19.33 -14.28 20.43
CA THR A 280 19.49 -13.89 19.02
C THR A 280 20.54 -12.78 18.97
N VAL A 281 21.77 -13.16 18.64
CA VAL A 281 22.75 -12.22 18.07
C VAL A 281 22.02 -11.42 17.00
N GLU A 282 21.86 -10.10 17.22
CA GLU A 282 21.26 -9.23 16.22
C GLU A 282 22.05 -9.39 14.92
N THR A 283 21.37 -9.76 13.84
CA THR A 283 22.05 -9.97 12.55
C THR A 283 22.73 -8.67 12.12
N ALA A 284 23.79 -8.77 11.31
CA ALA A 284 24.45 -7.59 10.75
C ALA A 284 23.44 -6.69 10.01
N GLU A 285 22.45 -7.29 9.35
CA GLU A 285 21.36 -6.61 8.70
C GLU A 285 20.41 -5.92 9.71
N ALA A 286 20.10 -6.53 10.86
CA ALA A 286 19.30 -5.87 11.89
C ALA A 286 20.02 -4.65 12.50
N LEU A 287 21.30 -4.81 12.84
CA LEU A 287 22.15 -3.73 13.33
C LEU A 287 22.30 -2.61 12.29
N ALA A 288 22.47 -2.94 11.01
CA ALA A 288 22.58 -1.94 9.95
C ALA A 288 21.27 -1.15 9.76
N ALA A 289 20.12 -1.82 9.78
CA ALA A 289 18.82 -1.17 9.63
C ALA A 289 18.54 -0.23 10.81
N SER A 290 18.77 -0.70 12.05
CA SER A 290 18.58 0.13 13.22
C SER A 290 19.64 1.23 13.34
N GLY A 291 20.90 0.95 13.00
CA GLY A 291 22.01 1.90 13.01
C GLY A 291 21.83 3.04 12.02
N ALA A 292 21.08 2.84 10.94
CA ALA A 292 20.72 3.90 10.02
C ALA A 292 19.90 5.04 10.67
N ASN A 293 19.27 4.77 11.82
CA ASN A 293 18.50 5.71 12.64
C ASN A 293 19.22 6.14 13.94
N ALA A 294 20.50 5.81 14.12
CA ALA A 294 21.22 6.02 15.38
C ALA A 294 21.26 7.49 15.86
N GLU A 295 21.16 8.46 14.95
CA GLU A 295 21.08 9.89 15.29
C GLU A 295 19.72 10.30 15.89
N LEU A 296 18.69 9.46 15.74
CA LEU A 296 17.31 9.75 16.15
C LEU A 296 16.83 8.90 17.33
N ALA A 297 17.34 7.68 17.46
CA ALA A 297 17.01 6.75 18.52
C ALA A 297 18.14 5.72 18.74
N PRO A 298 18.27 5.13 19.95
CA PRO A 298 19.26 4.08 20.20
C PRO A 298 19.15 2.90 19.22
N VAL A 299 20.28 2.25 18.92
CA VAL A 299 20.27 0.99 18.16
C VAL A 299 19.43 -0.05 18.91
N GLY A 300 18.57 -0.75 18.19
CA GLY A 300 17.57 -1.64 18.75
C GLY A 300 16.30 -0.93 19.23
N ALA A 301 16.12 0.38 19.06
CA ALA A 301 14.86 1.01 19.46
C ALA A 301 13.70 0.49 18.61
N ALA A 302 12.60 0.07 19.26
CA ALA A 302 11.35 -0.29 18.58
C ALA A 302 10.63 0.93 18.01
N GLU A 303 10.94 2.12 18.52
CA GLU A 303 10.28 3.36 18.13
C GLU A 303 11.26 4.53 18.18
N ILE A 304 11.04 5.50 17.30
CA ILE A 304 11.68 6.81 17.34
C ILE A 304 10.66 7.76 18.00
N PRO A 305 10.98 8.36 19.16
CA PRO A 305 10.01 9.11 19.96
C PRO A 305 9.57 10.40 19.25
N ALA A 306 8.34 10.85 19.44
CA ALA A 306 7.92 12.15 18.91
C ALA A 306 8.72 13.29 19.55
N LEU A 307 8.96 14.36 18.79
CA LEU A 307 9.55 15.58 19.29
C LEU A 307 8.54 16.73 19.20
N ASP A 308 8.67 17.71 20.09
CA ASP A 308 8.05 19.02 19.90
C ASP A 308 8.79 19.84 18.83
N ARG A 309 8.31 21.06 18.59
CA ARG A 309 8.90 21.94 17.57
C ARG A 309 10.35 22.29 17.89
N THR A 310 10.64 22.76 19.09
CA THR A 310 11.99 23.22 19.49
C THR A 310 13.02 22.10 19.45
N ALA A 311 12.65 20.90 19.92
CA ALA A 311 13.51 19.73 19.83
C ALA A 311 13.74 19.31 18.37
N THR A 312 12.72 19.38 17.51
CA THR A 312 12.85 19.07 16.08
C THR A 312 13.77 20.07 15.36
N GLU A 313 13.70 21.35 15.69
CA GLU A 313 14.56 22.37 15.10
C GLU A 313 16.04 22.16 15.50
N ARG A 314 16.30 21.77 16.76
CA ARG A 314 17.65 21.37 17.19
C ARG A 314 18.14 20.12 16.47
N GLU A 315 17.28 19.10 16.34
CA GLU A 315 17.60 17.87 15.59
C GLU A 315 17.94 18.18 14.13
N LEU A 316 17.17 19.05 13.47
CA LEU A 316 17.46 19.50 12.09
C LEU A 316 18.85 20.13 11.98
N LEU A 317 19.22 21.01 12.92
CA LEU A 317 20.53 21.65 12.92
C LEU A 317 21.66 20.65 13.15
N ALA A 318 21.46 19.65 14.02
CA ALA A 318 22.44 18.59 14.24
C ALA A 318 22.64 17.72 13.00
N LEU A 319 21.55 17.32 12.34
CA LEU A 319 21.59 16.46 11.16
C LEU A 319 22.12 17.17 9.92
N ARG A 320 21.75 18.45 9.73
CA ARG A 320 21.88 19.14 8.43
C ARG A 320 22.32 20.58 8.52
N GLY A 321 22.75 21.07 9.68
CA GLY A 321 23.09 22.48 9.89
C GLY A 321 24.14 23.02 8.90
N ALA A 322 25.06 22.16 8.45
CA ALA A 322 26.07 22.50 7.45
C ALA A 322 25.50 22.73 6.03
N GLU A 323 24.35 22.12 5.71
CA GLU A 323 23.69 22.26 4.40
C GLU A 323 22.71 23.46 4.35
N LEU A 324 22.39 24.05 5.51
CA LEU A 324 21.37 25.10 5.63
C LEU A 324 21.97 26.51 5.51
N THR A 325 21.30 27.37 4.75
CA THR A 325 21.63 28.79 4.70
C THR A 325 21.41 29.46 6.06
N GLN A 326 22.01 30.64 6.27
CA GLN A 326 21.82 31.40 7.52
C GLN A 326 20.32 31.70 7.77
N ALA A 327 19.58 32.07 6.73
CA ALA A 327 18.14 32.33 6.83
C ALA A 327 17.34 31.06 7.21
N GLN A 328 17.70 29.90 6.64
CA GLN A 328 17.06 28.62 6.98
C GLN A 328 17.37 28.20 8.43
N ARG A 329 18.57 28.48 8.93
CA ARG A 329 18.95 28.22 10.32
C ARG A 329 18.22 29.14 11.30
N ALA A 330 18.03 30.41 10.93
CA ALA A 330 17.33 31.39 11.76
C ALA A 330 15.81 31.13 11.86
N LYS A 331 15.19 30.64 10.77
CA LYS A 331 13.75 30.34 10.74
C LYS A 331 13.47 29.05 9.95
N PRO A 332 13.69 27.88 10.56
CA PRO A 332 13.45 26.61 9.89
C PRO A 332 11.95 26.34 9.69
N TYR A 333 11.57 26.03 8.45
CA TYR A 333 10.22 25.57 8.13
C TYR A 333 10.15 24.04 8.24
N ILE A 334 10.04 23.56 9.48
CA ILE A 334 9.95 22.12 9.79
C ILE A 334 8.82 21.86 10.79
N GLY A 335 8.05 20.80 10.55
CA GLY A 335 7.02 20.35 11.49
C GLY A 335 7.61 19.46 12.59
N PRO A 336 6.99 19.41 13.79
CA PRO A 336 7.41 18.52 14.87
C PRO A 336 7.54 17.07 14.39
N ARG A 337 8.66 16.40 14.71
CA ARG A 337 8.89 15.02 14.30
C ARG A 337 7.84 14.11 14.94
N PRO A 338 7.04 13.36 14.15
CA PRO A 338 6.09 12.43 14.73
C PRO A 338 6.80 11.22 15.37
N ARG A 339 6.08 10.50 16.22
CA ARG A 339 6.46 9.15 16.66
C ARG A 339 6.47 8.22 15.45
N ILE A 340 7.52 7.42 15.30
CA ILE A 340 7.66 6.45 14.20
C ILE A 340 7.99 5.09 14.79
N VAL A 341 7.19 4.07 14.48
CA VAL A 341 7.50 2.68 14.80
C VAL A 341 8.59 2.20 13.84
N THR A 342 9.73 1.78 14.37
CA THR A 342 10.87 1.34 13.54
C THR A 342 10.59 -0.03 12.91
N ARG A 343 11.44 -0.41 11.97
CA ARG A 343 11.43 -1.77 11.41
C ARG A 343 11.48 -2.87 12.47
N ARG A 344 12.31 -2.69 13.51
CA ARG A 344 12.33 -3.59 14.68
C ARG A 344 10.98 -3.59 15.42
N GLY A 345 10.38 -2.42 15.60
CA GLY A 345 9.12 -2.26 16.33
C GLY A 345 7.93 -2.98 15.71
N TRP A 346 7.85 -3.07 14.38
CA TRP A 346 6.80 -3.85 13.70
C TRP A 346 7.20 -5.29 13.35
N GLY A 347 8.45 -5.67 13.65
CA GLY A 347 8.95 -7.03 13.48
C GLY A 347 9.47 -7.35 12.08
N ALA A 348 10.14 -6.40 11.42
CA ALA A 348 10.78 -6.63 10.13
C ALA A 348 11.82 -7.75 10.21
N ASN A 349 11.77 -8.70 9.27
CA ASN A 349 12.86 -9.66 9.10
C ASN A 349 13.94 -9.08 8.19
N GLU A 350 14.99 -8.53 8.78
CA GLU A 350 16.05 -7.81 8.07
C GLU A 350 16.93 -8.72 7.20
N SER A 351 16.86 -10.04 7.35
CA SER A 351 17.59 -10.99 6.49
C SER A 351 17.03 -11.07 5.05
N TRP A 352 15.82 -10.55 4.81
CA TRP A 352 15.19 -10.62 3.51
C TRP A 352 15.50 -9.43 2.62
N ARG A 353 15.69 -8.25 3.22
CA ARG A 353 16.01 -7.06 2.44
C ARG A 353 17.41 -7.16 1.86
N GLU A 354 17.66 -6.36 0.83
CA GLU A 354 19.01 -6.18 0.36
C GLU A 354 19.91 -5.53 1.42
N ARG A 355 21.17 -5.96 1.44
CA ARG A 355 22.16 -5.54 2.44
C ARG A 355 22.49 -4.05 2.38
N ARG A 356 22.64 -3.50 1.19
CA ARG A 356 23.05 -2.11 0.95
C ARG A 356 21.84 -1.19 0.83
N PHE A 357 21.96 0.00 1.40
CA PHE A 357 20.94 1.05 1.26
C PHE A 357 21.22 1.89 0.01
N ALA A 358 20.15 2.26 -0.69
CA ALA A 358 20.21 3.18 -1.81
C ALA A 358 19.62 4.54 -1.41
N TYR A 359 20.29 5.62 -1.78
CA TYR A 359 19.89 6.98 -1.45
C TYR A 359 19.81 7.85 -2.71
N THR A 360 18.90 8.81 -2.69
CA THR A 360 18.78 9.87 -3.68
C THR A 360 19.43 11.15 -3.16
N LYS A 361 19.46 12.22 -3.95
CA LYS A 361 20.10 13.48 -3.53
C LYS A 361 19.32 14.19 -2.41
N LYS A 362 17.99 14.26 -2.52
CA LYS A 362 17.10 14.97 -1.57
C LYS A 362 15.65 14.54 -1.73
N VAL A 363 14.79 14.79 -0.76
CA VAL A 363 13.34 14.61 -0.92
C VAL A 363 12.69 15.93 -1.35
N LYS A 364 12.20 15.98 -2.59
CA LYS A 364 11.51 17.15 -3.17
C LYS A 364 10.00 17.05 -3.08
N ALA A 365 9.46 15.83 -3.08
CA ALA A 365 8.04 15.55 -3.04
C ALA A 365 7.73 14.31 -2.18
N ALA A 366 6.50 14.23 -1.69
CA ALA A 366 5.93 13.03 -1.10
C ALA A 366 4.79 12.51 -1.99
N PHE A 367 4.83 11.23 -2.33
CA PHE A 367 3.74 10.54 -3.00
C PHE A 367 2.92 9.76 -1.98
N VAL A 368 1.63 10.07 -1.92
CA VAL A 368 0.67 9.39 -1.04
C VAL A 368 0.01 8.27 -1.82
N HIS A 369 0.02 7.09 -1.19
CA HIS A 369 -0.49 5.83 -1.70
C HIS A 369 -1.57 5.29 -0.77
N HIS A 370 -2.37 4.35 -1.28
CA HIS A 370 -3.02 3.36 -0.43
C HIS A 370 -2.36 2.00 -0.66
N THR A 371 -2.64 1.00 0.19
CA THR A 371 -2.11 -0.36 -0.05
C THR A 371 -3.06 -1.26 -0.82
N ALA A 372 -4.31 -0.82 -1.02
CA ALA A 372 -5.40 -1.62 -1.59
C ALA A 372 -5.71 -2.95 -0.83
N THR A 373 -5.18 -3.10 0.38
CA THR A 373 -5.28 -4.34 1.18
C THR A 373 -6.64 -4.55 1.86
N GLY A 374 -7.62 -3.65 1.67
CA GLY A 374 -8.84 -3.63 2.45
C GLY A 374 -8.67 -3.02 3.85
N SER A 375 -9.78 -2.52 4.42
CA SER A 375 -9.76 -1.66 5.63
C SER A 375 -10.24 -2.37 6.91
N LYS A 376 -10.48 -3.69 6.86
CA LYS A 376 -11.12 -4.47 7.93
C LYS A 376 -10.18 -4.91 9.07
N TYR A 377 -8.86 -4.71 8.95
CA TYR A 377 -7.89 -5.05 9.99
C TYR A 377 -8.08 -4.21 11.28
N ARG A 378 -7.76 -4.74 12.47
CA ARG A 378 -7.67 -3.97 13.72
C ARG A 378 -6.35 -3.22 13.79
N CYS A 379 -6.27 -2.08 14.47
CA CYS A 379 -5.00 -1.35 14.56
C CYS A 379 -3.86 -2.14 15.22
N SER A 380 -4.17 -3.06 16.15
CA SER A 380 -3.19 -4.01 16.70
C SER A 380 -2.65 -5.02 15.67
N GLN A 381 -3.36 -5.24 14.56
CA GLN A 381 -2.91 -6.07 13.44
C GLN A 381 -2.08 -5.31 12.42
N ALA A 382 -1.93 -3.98 12.54
CA ALA A 382 -1.16 -3.19 11.58
C ALA A 382 0.29 -3.68 11.41
N PRO A 383 1.04 -4.03 12.48
CA PRO A 383 2.37 -4.66 12.32
C PRO A 383 2.34 -5.96 11.51
N SER A 384 1.35 -6.84 11.74
CA SER A 384 1.22 -8.09 10.99
C SER A 384 0.88 -7.84 9.53
N LEU A 385 -0.02 -6.90 9.24
CA LEU A 385 -0.32 -6.47 7.88
C LEU A 385 0.94 -5.95 7.17
N ILE A 386 1.74 -5.11 7.83
CA ILE A 386 3.00 -4.59 7.28
C ILE A 386 4.00 -5.71 7.02
N ARG A 387 4.15 -6.69 7.94
CA ARG A 387 5.00 -7.87 7.72
C ARG A 387 4.52 -8.71 6.54
N GLY A 388 3.20 -8.87 6.37
CA GLY A 388 2.61 -9.56 5.22
C GLY A 388 2.92 -8.85 3.90
N ILE A 389 2.73 -7.53 3.83
CA ILE A 389 3.11 -6.72 2.65
C ILE A 389 4.61 -6.83 2.37
N TYR A 390 5.45 -6.70 3.41
CA TYR A 390 6.90 -6.81 3.26
C TYR A 390 7.32 -8.18 2.70
N ARG A 391 6.76 -9.25 3.26
CA ARG A 391 6.97 -10.62 2.77
C ARG A 391 6.50 -10.78 1.34
N TYR A 392 5.32 -10.27 0.98
CA TYR A 392 4.81 -10.32 -0.39
C TYR A 392 5.76 -9.60 -1.37
N HIS A 393 6.17 -8.39 -1.05
CA HIS A 393 7.10 -7.62 -1.89
C HIS A 393 8.43 -8.35 -2.09
N VAL A 394 9.02 -8.93 -1.04
CA VAL A 394 10.36 -9.53 -1.15
C VAL A 394 10.32 -10.99 -1.61
N LYS A 395 9.45 -11.82 -1.04
CA LYS A 395 9.42 -13.26 -1.28
C LYS A 395 8.59 -13.65 -2.49
N SER A 396 7.48 -12.95 -2.74
CA SER A 396 6.60 -13.25 -3.87
C SER A 396 6.96 -12.42 -5.10
N MET A 397 7.25 -11.12 -4.92
CA MET A 397 7.50 -10.21 -6.03
C MET A 397 8.99 -10.01 -6.33
N GLY A 398 9.90 -10.48 -5.47
CA GLY A 398 11.35 -10.44 -5.69
C GLY A 398 12.00 -9.07 -5.47
N TRP A 399 11.34 -8.14 -4.77
CA TRP A 399 11.87 -6.80 -4.51
C TRP A 399 12.97 -6.78 -3.47
N ARG A 400 13.75 -5.70 -3.47
CA ARG A 400 14.88 -5.51 -2.55
C ARG A 400 14.43 -5.24 -1.11
N ASP A 401 13.24 -4.68 -0.93
CA ASP A 401 12.60 -4.38 0.35
C ASP A 401 11.14 -3.98 0.10
N ILE A 402 10.37 -3.67 1.14
CA ILE A 402 9.08 -2.98 1.00
C ILE A 402 9.26 -1.69 0.18
N GLY A 403 8.32 -1.39 -0.73
CA GLY A 403 8.51 -0.32 -1.73
C GLY A 403 8.34 1.10 -1.18
N TYR A 404 7.54 1.25 -0.12
CA TYR A 404 7.23 2.54 0.49
C TYR A 404 8.27 2.93 1.53
N ASN A 405 8.58 4.22 1.66
CA ASN A 405 9.45 4.69 2.75
C ASN A 405 8.74 4.72 4.10
N PHE A 406 7.42 4.98 4.09
CA PHE A 406 6.60 5.01 5.30
C PHE A 406 5.25 4.37 5.05
N LEU A 407 4.67 3.83 6.12
CA LEU A 407 3.28 3.36 6.15
C LEU A 407 2.51 4.06 7.26
N VAL A 408 1.21 4.28 7.05
CA VAL A 408 0.31 4.92 8.00
C VAL A 408 -0.94 4.07 8.18
N ASP A 409 -1.25 3.64 9.40
CA ASP A 409 -2.48 2.91 9.66
C ASP A 409 -3.70 3.83 9.87
N LYS A 410 -4.91 3.25 9.88
CA LYS A 410 -6.15 3.98 10.14
C LYS A 410 -6.27 4.57 11.55
N CYS A 411 -5.40 4.19 12.48
CA CYS A 411 -5.30 4.80 13.82
C CYS A 411 -4.29 5.96 13.86
N GLY A 412 -3.58 6.24 12.77
CA GLY A 412 -2.60 7.33 12.68
C GLY A 412 -1.23 6.97 13.23
N ASN A 413 -0.92 5.69 13.45
CA ASN A 413 0.46 5.28 13.70
C ASN A 413 1.27 5.35 12.39
N ILE A 414 2.52 5.77 12.51
CA ILE A 414 3.47 5.88 11.39
C ILE A 414 4.54 4.82 11.58
N TYR A 415 4.83 4.09 10.51
CA TYR A 415 5.80 2.99 10.50
C TYR A 415 6.90 3.31 9.49
N GLU A 416 8.14 3.00 9.86
CA GLU A 416 9.27 2.97 8.93
C GLU A 416 9.07 1.83 7.92
N GLY A 417 9.09 2.14 6.63
CA GLY A 417 9.05 1.18 5.54
C GLY A 417 10.46 0.77 5.11
N ARG A 418 10.85 1.14 3.88
CA ARG A 418 12.14 0.79 3.28
C ARG A 418 13.34 1.22 4.14
N ALA A 419 14.25 0.28 4.40
CA ALA A 419 15.40 0.46 5.27
C ALA A 419 16.43 1.46 4.71
N GLY A 420 17.17 2.11 5.61
CA GLY A 420 18.18 3.12 5.28
C GLY A 420 18.06 4.41 6.07
N GLY A 421 17.07 4.51 6.96
CA GLY A 421 16.96 5.57 7.95
C GLY A 421 15.92 6.63 7.60
N VAL A 422 15.02 6.91 8.54
CA VAL A 422 13.82 7.72 8.31
C VAL A 422 14.12 9.19 8.01
N ALA A 423 15.26 9.73 8.46
CA ALA A 423 15.68 11.10 8.15
C ALA A 423 16.40 11.20 6.79
N LYS A 424 16.83 10.09 6.18
CA LYS A 424 17.64 10.05 4.94
C LYS A 424 16.78 9.94 3.68
N PRO A 425 17.27 10.35 2.50
CA PRO A 425 16.51 10.32 1.25
C PRO A 425 16.56 8.94 0.59
N VAL A 426 16.10 7.90 1.30
CA VAL A 426 16.12 6.49 0.86
C VAL A 426 15.34 6.32 -0.45
N LEU A 427 15.95 5.68 -1.44
CA LEU A 427 15.34 5.38 -2.73
C LEU A 427 14.24 4.32 -2.58
N GLY A 428 13.00 4.69 -2.89
CA GLY A 428 11.82 3.81 -2.86
C GLY A 428 11.65 2.93 -4.10
N ALA A 429 10.57 2.16 -4.11
CA ALA A 429 10.02 1.44 -5.26
C ALA A 429 8.47 1.51 -5.20
N HIS A 430 7.95 2.73 -5.09
CA HIS A 430 6.53 3.02 -4.83
C HIS A 430 5.85 3.78 -5.96
N THR A 431 6.60 4.50 -6.79
CA THR A 431 6.05 5.30 -7.90
C THR A 431 7.00 5.19 -9.06
N LEU A 432 6.72 4.23 -9.96
CA LEU A 432 7.52 4.00 -11.14
C LEU A 432 7.73 5.31 -11.92
N GLY A 433 9.00 5.67 -12.15
CA GLY A 433 9.40 6.90 -12.81
C GLY A 433 9.63 8.09 -11.87
N PHE A 434 9.22 8.01 -10.60
CA PHE A 434 9.42 9.09 -9.62
C PHE A 434 9.92 8.61 -8.27
N ASN A 435 10.52 7.41 -8.18
CA ASN A 435 11.15 6.94 -6.94
C ASN A 435 12.33 7.82 -6.53
N SER A 436 13.03 8.39 -7.53
CA SER A 436 14.13 9.33 -7.29
C SER A 436 13.67 10.71 -6.79
N ASN A 437 14.35 11.20 -5.75
CA ASN A 437 14.09 12.48 -5.09
C ASN A 437 12.69 12.66 -4.49
N SER A 438 12.04 11.56 -4.13
CA SER A 438 10.72 11.58 -3.49
C SER A 438 10.68 10.67 -2.26
N THR A 439 9.56 10.68 -1.56
CA THR A 439 9.28 9.72 -0.49
C THR A 439 7.86 9.17 -0.64
N GLY A 440 7.71 7.86 -0.55
CA GLY A 440 6.43 7.16 -0.65
C GLY A 440 5.81 6.93 0.72
N ILE A 441 4.54 7.30 0.88
CA ILE A 441 3.76 7.11 2.10
C ILE A 441 2.51 6.29 1.76
N ALA A 442 2.46 5.03 2.19
CA ALA A 442 1.29 4.17 2.00
C ALA A 442 0.35 4.21 3.19
N VAL A 443 -0.88 4.67 2.96
CA VAL A 443 -1.95 4.57 3.95
C VAL A 443 -2.57 3.18 3.85
N LEU A 444 -2.47 2.38 4.91
CA LEU A 444 -2.98 1.01 4.94
C LEU A 444 -4.50 1.01 4.72
N GLY A 445 -4.95 0.24 3.74
CA GLY A 445 -6.36 0.06 3.38
C GLY A 445 -6.68 0.41 1.92
N SER A 446 -7.98 0.35 1.61
CA SER A 446 -8.51 0.67 0.27
C SER A 446 -9.42 1.90 0.38
N TYR A 447 -9.13 2.95 -0.38
CA TYR A 447 -9.80 4.25 -0.28
C TYR A 447 -10.46 4.70 -1.59
N GLY A 448 -10.86 3.75 -2.44
CA GLY A 448 -11.68 4.02 -3.63
C GLY A 448 -13.03 4.62 -3.23
N THR A 449 -13.80 3.89 -2.43
CA THR A 449 -15.12 4.30 -1.91
C THR A 449 -15.11 4.57 -0.40
N THR A 450 -14.21 3.93 0.34
CA THR A 450 -14.09 4.09 1.80
C THR A 450 -13.34 5.37 2.14
N ARG A 451 -13.85 6.15 3.09
CA ARG A 451 -13.21 7.39 3.55
C ARG A 451 -12.02 7.10 4.48
N PRO A 452 -10.87 7.79 4.33
CA PRO A 452 -9.80 7.69 5.31
C PRO A 452 -10.22 8.33 6.64
N THR A 453 -9.68 7.80 7.74
CA THR A 453 -9.91 8.36 9.07
C THR A 453 -9.22 9.72 9.21
N ALA A 454 -9.74 10.57 10.08
CA ALA A 454 -9.07 11.84 10.40
C ALA A 454 -7.67 11.60 10.99
N ALA A 455 -7.48 10.51 11.73
CA ALA A 455 -6.20 10.13 12.31
C ALA A 455 -5.15 9.82 11.24
N SER A 456 -5.48 9.04 10.20
CA SER A 456 -4.52 8.71 9.14
C SER A 456 -4.16 9.94 8.30
N VAL A 457 -5.13 10.78 7.94
CA VAL A 457 -4.87 12.04 7.21
C VAL A 457 -3.99 13.00 8.05
N LYS A 458 -4.25 13.09 9.37
CA LYS A 458 -3.43 13.90 10.29
C LYS A 458 -2.00 13.35 10.43
N ALA A 459 -1.84 12.03 10.44
CA ALA A 459 -0.53 11.38 10.47
C ALA A 459 0.26 11.67 9.18
N VAL A 460 -0.35 11.57 8.00
CA VAL A 460 0.27 11.97 6.73
C VAL A 460 0.68 13.44 6.77
N ALA A 461 -0.17 14.34 7.28
CA ALA A 461 0.16 15.76 7.39
C ALA A 461 1.35 16.03 8.33
N ARG A 462 1.41 15.37 9.49
CA ARG A 462 2.54 15.50 10.43
C ARG A 462 3.83 14.93 9.86
N LEU A 463 3.76 13.73 9.27
CA LEU A 463 4.90 13.07 8.65
C LEU A 463 5.48 13.91 7.52
N THR A 464 4.63 14.40 6.60
CA THR A 464 5.09 15.25 5.49
C THR A 464 5.63 16.58 5.98
N ALA A 465 5.06 17.19 7.03
CA ALA A 465 5.56 18.45 7.57
C ALA A 465 7.01 18.32 8.07
N TRP A 466 7.30 17.22 8.76
CA TRP A 466 8.65 16.91 9.22
C TRP A 466 9.56 16.47 8.06
N LYS A 467 9.18 15.42 7.32
CA LYS A 467 10.03 14.78 6.30
C LYS A 467 10.40 15.73 5.15
N LEU A 468 9.46 16.55 4.67
CA LEU A 468 9.72 17.57 3.66
C LEU A 468 10.46 18.78 4.26
N GLY A 469 10.22 19.08 5.53
CA GLY A 469 10.88 20.14 6.28
C GLY A 469 12.39 19.91 6.42
N LEU A 470 12.82 18.65 6.56
CA LEU A 470 14.24 18.26 6.53
C LEU A 470 14.96 18.76 5.27
N TYR A 471 14.25 18.95 4.15
CA TYR A 471 14.79 19.40 2.86
C TYR A 471 14.25 20.78 2.44
N GLY A 472 13.57 21.50 3.34
CA GLY A 472 13.03 22.84 3.09
C GLY A 472 11.86 22.90 2.10
N ALA A 473 11.27 21.77 1.72
CA ALA A 473 10.17 21.73 0.73
C ALA A 473 8.85 22.22 1.35
N ASN A 474 8.17 23.13 0.64
CA ASN A 474 6.88 23.69 1.07
C ASN A 474 5.71 22.75 0.70
N PRO A 475 4.94 22.22 1.67
CA PRO A 475 3.85 21.28 1.43
C PRO A 475 2.73 21.81 0.52
N ARG A 476 2.49 23.12 0.48
CA ARG A 476 1.49 23.75 -0.41
C ARG A 476 2.04 24.06 -1.80
N GLY A 477 3.36 23.94 -1.97
CA GLY A 477 4.06 24.31 -3.18
C GLY A 477 3.93 23.28 -4.30
N LYS A 478 4.52 23.65 -5.43
CA LYS A 478 4.80 22.76 -6.55
C LYS A 478 6.31 22.50 -6.63
N THR A 479 6.69 21.38 -7.20
CA THR A 479 8.10 21.05 -7.49
C THR A 479 8.19 20.38 -8.86
N TYR A 480 9.41 20.27 -9.36
CA TYR A 480 9.71 19.61 -10.63
C TYR A 480 10.42 18.29 -10.35
N LEU A 481 9.97 17.21 -10.96
CA LEU A 481 10.67 15.91 -10.95
C LEU A 481 10.87 15.43 -12.38
N THR A 482 12.03 14.85 -12.65
CA THR A 482 12.32 14.20 -13.93
C THR A 482 11.79 12.78 -13.88
N SER A 483 10.90 12.42 -14.81
CA SER A 483 10.38 11.06 -14.96
C SER A 483 11.50 10.10 -15.37
N GLY A 484 11.61 8.97 -14.67
CA GLY A 484 12.40 7.80 -15.07
C GLY A 484 11.73 6.96 -16.17
N GLY A 485 10.51 7.30 -16.56
CA GLY A 485 9.67 6.53 -17.49
C GLY A 485 8.52 5.82 -16.76
N GLY A 486 7.38 5.74 -17.43
CA GLY A 486 6.16 5.11 -16.96
C GLY A 486 5.03 5.32 -17.98
N ASN A 487 3.83 4.82 -17.70
CA ASN A 487 2.70 4.89 -18.63
C ASN A 487 2.08 6.29 -18.77
N LEU A 488 2.29 7.18 -17.80
CA LEU A 488 1.76 8.56 -17.84
C LEU A 488 2.78 9.57 -18.38
N TYR A 489 4.07 9.38 -18.09
CA TYR A 489 5.13 10.31 -18.48
C TYR A 489 6.35 9.56 -19.00
N ARG A 490 6.73 9.87 -20.25
CA ARG A 490 7.97 9.38 -20.87
C ARG A 490 9.22 9.73 -20.05
N LYS A 491 10.24 8.88 -20.13
CA LYS A 491 11.55 9.09 -19.50
C LYS A 491 12.14 10.44 -19.90
N GLY A 492 12.79 11.11 -18.95
CA GLY A 492 13.41 12.42 -19.12
C GLY A 492 12.44 13.61 -19.06
N LYS A 493 11.12 13.39 -19.09
CA LYS A 493 10.14 14.49 -18.97
C LYS A 493 10.25 15.15 -17.59
N ASN A 494 10.46 16.46 -17.58
CA ASN A 494 10.40 17.25 -16.36
C ASN A 494 8.93 17.63 -16.04
N VAL A 495 8.37 17.08 -14.97
CA VAL A 495 6.95 17.18 -14.63
C VAL A 495 6.77 18.08 -13.41
N ARG A 496 5.84 19.03 -13.51
CA ARG A 496 5.46 19.93 -12.43
C ARG A 496 4.38 19.30 -11.55
N LEU A 497 4.74 18.90 -10.34
CA LEU A 497 3.88 18.18 -9.41
C LEU A 497 3.60 18.99 -8.14
N ASN A 498 2.57 18.61 -7.39
CA ASN A 498 2.46 19.08 -6.01
C ASN A 498 3.59 18.51 -5.18
N VAL A 499 4.08 19.28 -4.19
CA VAL A 499 5.06 18.74 -3.23
C VAL A 499 4.46 17.57 -2.44
N ILE A 500 3.15 17.56 -2.20
CA ILE A 500 2.42 16.36 -1.76
C ILE A 500 1.46 15.96 -2.87
N SER A 501 1.79 14.88 -3.57
CA SER A 501 1.06 14.34 -4.72
C SER A 501 0.44 12.99 -4.37
N GLY A 502 -0.65 12.62 -5.04
CA GLY A 502 -1.15 11.24 -5.03
C GLY A 502 -0.38 10.40 -6.04
N HIS A 503 -0.41 9.08 -5.92
CA HIS A 503 0.22 8.20 -6.92
C HIS A 503 -0.24 8.52 -8.35
N ARG A 504 -1.57 8.66 -8.54
CA ARG A 504 -2.19 9.05 -9.82
C ARG A 504 -1.67 10.32 -10.47
N ASP A 505 -0.98 11.20 -9.73
CA ASP A 505 -0.39 12.41 -10.30
C ASP A 505 0.93 12.11 -11.04
N GLY A 506 1.56 10.96 -10.77
CA GLY A 506 2.85 10.54 -11.36
C GLY A 506 2.76 9.30 -12.25
N TYR A 507 1.67 8.53 -12.16
CA TYR A 507 1.45 7.29 -12.91
C TYR A 507 -0.04 7.11 -13.20
N SER A 508 -0.42 6.41 -14.27
CA SER A 508 -1.83 6.11 -14.55
C SER A 508 -2.28 4.96 -13.65
N THR A 509 -2.93 5.29 -12.53
CA THR A 509 -3.41 4.35 -11.50
C THR A 509 -4.59 4.95 -10.73
N ALA A 510 -5.46 4.11 -10.16
CA ALA A 510 -6.48 4.54 -9.22
C ALA A 510 -5.90 4.94 -7.85
N CYS A 511 -4.68 4.54 -7.50
CA CYS A 511 -4.01 4.86 -6.24
C CYS A 511 -3.86 6.39 -6.06
N PRO A 512 -4.11 6.98 -4.87
CA PRO A 512 -4.38 6.38 -3.56
C PRO A 512 -5.87 6.11 -3.28
N GLY A 513 -6.69 5.96 -4.31
CA GLY A 513 -8.15 5.91 -4.21
C GLY A 513 -8.78 7.30 -4.10
N LEU A 514 -9.98 7.44 -4.63
CA LEU A 514 -10.66 8.74 -4.79
C LEU A 514 -10.87 9.46 -3.46
N GLN A 515 -11.26 8.74 -2.39
CA GLN A 515 -11.56 9.37 -1.11
C GLN A 515 -10.32 9.90 -0.39
N LEU A 516 -9.18 9.20 -0.49
CA LEU A 516 -7.93 9.67 0.08
C LEU A 516 -7.32 10.79 -0.78
N TYR A 517 -7.40 10.67 -2.11
CA TYR A 517 -6.93 11.71 -3.03
C TYR A 517 -7.62 13.07 -2.78
N ARG A 518 -8.94 13.06 -2.57
CA ARG A 518 -9.73 14.26 -2.20
C ARG A 518 -9.25 14.93 -0.91
N LYS A 519 -8.55 14.22 -0.01
CA LYS A 519 -8.00 14.77 1.24
C LYS A 519 -6.61 15.38 1.10
N LEU A 520 -5.92 15.24 -0.04
CA LEU A 520 -4.57 15.75 -0.21
C LEU A 520 -4.49 17.28 -0.09
N GLY A 521 -5.52 18.03 -0.51
CA GLY A 521 -5.59 19.47 -0.28
C GLY A 521 -5.53 19.85 1.21
N SER A 522 -6.34 19.18 2.03
CA SER A 522 -6.34 19.38 3.49
C SER A 522 -5.03 18.93 4.14
N ALA A 523 -4.43 17.84 3.65
CA ALA A 523 -3.13 17.37 4.12
C ALA A 523 -2.02 18.40 3.83
N ARG A 524 -1.98 18.99 2.63
CA ARG A 524 -1.05 20.07 2.27
C ARG A 524 -1.20 21.28 3.18
N ALA A 525 -2.42 21.75 3.39
CA ALA A 525 -2.69 22.90 4.25
C ALA A 525 -2.25 22.63 5.70
N SER A 526 -2.60 21.47 6.25
CA SER A 526 -2.24 21.08 7.62
C SER A 526 -0.72 20.90 7.77
N SER A 527 -0.08 20.28 6.79
CA SER A 527 1.37 20.05 6.76
C SER A 527 2.15 21.37 6.74
N ALA A 528 1.73 22.33 5.90
CA ALA A 528 2.32 23.66 5.87
C ALA A 528 2.15 24.41 7.21
N ARG A 529 0.95 24.33 7.82
CA ARG A 529 0.71 24.90 9.15
C ARG A 529 1.64 24.29 10.20
N TYR A 530 1.86 22.96 10.19
CA TYR A 530 2.80 22.32 11.10
C TYR A 530 4.25 22.82 10.89
N GLN A 531 4.66 23.12 9.64
CA GLN A 531 5.95 23.77 9.37
C GLN A 531 6.02 25.24 9.82
N GLY A 532 4.89 25.86 10.20
CA GLY A 532 4.81 27.29 10.51
C GLY A 532 4.79 28.18 9.27
N ARG A 533 4.14 27.73 8.19
CA ARG A 533 3.92 28.47 6.94
C ARG A 533 2.48 28.97 6.81
#